data_AF-A0A829R5Z5-F1
#
_entry.id   AF-A0A829R5Z5-F1
#
_cell.length_a   1.000
_cell.length_b   1.000
_cell.length_c   1.000
_cell.angle_alpha   90.00
_cell.angle_beta   90.00
_cell.angle_gamma   90.00
#
_symmetry.space_group_name_H-M   'P 1'
#
loop_
_entity.id
_entity.type
_entity.pdbx_description
1 polymer ?
#
loop_
_entity_poly.entity_id
_entity_poly.type
_entity_poly.pdbx_seq_one_letter_code
_entity_poly.pdbx_strand_id
1 'polypeptide(L)'
;MEDTYIALKQAYRMREEELSDTKRASNKLKNFISEWNQLDRMEKRLLEEVAYFSQGTVAQRKAIQELDRHLDESRSTYQVFEHLEDTYQQSEKKLRKKMESIEAEIHNLREEEQHAKD
;
A
#
# COMPACT_ATOMS: atom_id res chain seq x y z
N MET A 1 -4.16 -0.26 -38.75
CA MET A 1 -4.85 0.68 -37.83
C MET A 1 -5.77 -0.05 -36.87
N GLU A 2 -6.66 -0.93 -37.35
CA GLU A 2 -7.58 -1.68 -36.48
C GLU A 2 -6.88 -2.59 -35.45
N ASP A 3 -5.82 -3.31 -35.87
CA ASP A 3 -5.03 -4.16 -34.96
C ASP A 3 -4.34 -3.36 -33.84
N THR A 4 -3.80 -2.17 -34.18
CA THR A 4 -3.15 -1.27 -33.22
C THR A 4 -4.15 -0.74 -32.19
N TYR A 5 -5.36 -0.36 -32.65
CA TYR A 5 -6.43 0.11 -31.78
C TYR A 5 -6.94 -0.98 -30.83
N ILE A 6 -7.08 -2.22 -31.31
CA ILE A 6 -7.44 -3.38 -30.49
C ILE A 6 -6.36 -3.63 -29.43
N ALA A 7 -5.08 -3.59 -29.82
CA ALA A 7 -3.96 -3.76 -28.90
C ALA A 7 -3.92 -2.68 -27.80
N LEU A 8 -4.18 -1.42 -28.14
CA LEU A 8 -4.22 -0.32 -27.17
C LEU A 8 -5.38 -0.47 -26.17
N LYS A 9 -6.56 -0.86 -26.66
CA LYS A 9 -7.71 -1.16 -25.76
C LYS A 9 -7.40 -2.30 -24.81
N GLN A 10 -6.74 -3.34 -25.29
CA GLN A 10 -6.34 -4.47 -24.45
C GLN A 10 -5.30 -4.03 -23.41
N ALA A 11 -4.30 -3.24 -23.82
CA ALA A 11 -3.31 -2.68 -22.92
C ALA A 11 -3.95 -1.79 -21.84
N TYR A 12 -4.94 -0.95 -22.20
CA TYR A 12 -5.68 -0.13 -21.24
C TYR A 12 -6.39 -0.99 -20.19
N ARG A 13 -7.13 -2.03 -20.63
CA ARG A 13 -7.84 -2.95 -19.72
C ARG A 13 -6.88 -3.66 -18.75
N MET A 14 -5.72 -4.10 -19.24
CA MET A 14 -4.70 -4.70 -18.37
C MET A 14 -4.21 -3.71 -17.30
N ARG A 15 -3.99 -2.43 -17.65
CA ARG A 15 -3.57 -1.41 -16.67
C ARG A 15 -4.68 -1.06 -15.68
N GLU A 16 -5.93 -1.09 -16.11
CA GLU A 16 -7.09 -0.91 -15.23
C GLU A 16 -7.19 -2.04 -14.20
N GLU A 17 -6.99 -3.30 -14.62
CA GLU A 17 -6.95 -4.46 -13.73
C GLU A 17 -5.79 -4.36 -12.74
N GLU A 18 -4.57 -4.06 -13.21
CA GLU A 18 -3.40 -3.83 -12.35
C GLU A 18 -3.64 -2.71 -11.32
N LEU A 19 -4.34 -1.63 -11.72
CA LEU A 19 -4.68 -0.52 -10.83
C LEU A 19 -5.68 -0.95 -9.76
N SER A 20 -6.70 -1.72 -10.15
CA SER A 20 -7.68 -2.30 -9.23
C SER A 20 -7.01 -3.20 -8.19
N ASP A 21 -6.09 -4.07 -8.63
CA ASP A 21 -5.36 -4.97 -7.75
C ASP A 21 -4.41 -4.20 -6.81
N THR A 22 -3.72 -3.19 -7.32
CA THR A 22 -2.87 -2.29 -6.51
C THR A 22 -3.69 -1.61 -5.41
N LYS A 23 -4.89 -1.11 -5.74
CA LYS A 23 -5.80 -0.50 -4.74
C LYS A 23 -6.29 -1.52 -3.71
N ARG A 24 -6.64 -2.73 -4.15
CA ARG A 24 -7.08 -3.80 -3.24
C ARG A 24 -5.96 -4.19 -2.28
N ALA A 25 -4.73 -4.31 -2.77
CA ALA A 25 -3.56 -4.60 -1.94
C ALA A 25 -3.26 -3.46 -0.96
N SER A 26 -3.31 -2.20 -1.40
CA SER A 26 -3.17 -1.03 -0.53
C SER A 26 -4.21 -1.01 0.59
N ASN A 27 -5.48 -1.27 0.28
CA ASN A 27 -6.55 -1.33 1.29
C ASN A 27 -6.32 -2.48 2.30
N LYS A 28 -5.87 -3.65 1.84
CA LYS A 28 -5.51 -4.76 2.74
C LYS A 28 -4.38 -4.36 3.69
N LEU A 29 -3.35 -3.69 3.17
CA LEU A 29 -2.26 -3.19 4.00
C LEU A 29 -2.76 -2.19 5.06
N LYS A 30 -3.64 -1.25 4.69
CA LYS A 30 -4.22 -0.28 5.64
C LYS A 30 -5.01 -0.95 6.76
N ASN A 31 -5.81 -1.96 6.43
CA ASN A 31 -6.55 -2.74 7.43
C ASN A 31 -5.59 -3.48 8.36
N PHE A 32 -4.57 -4.13 7.79
CA PHE A 32 -3.55 -4.82 8.57
C PHE A 32 -2.78 -3.89 9.52
N ILE A 33 -2.38 -2.70 9.04
CA ILE A 33 -1.72 -1.67 9.88
C ILE A 33 -2.64 -1.25 11.04
N SER A 34 -3.93 -1.08 10.78
CA SER A 34 -4.91 -0.74 11.82
C SER A 34 -5.02 -1.83 12.89
N GLU A 35 -5.10 -3.10 12.49
CA GLU A 35 -5.14 -4.25 13.39
C GLU A 35 -3.84 -4.38 14.19
N TRP A 36 -2.69 -4.25 13.52
CA TRP A 36 -1.37 -4.23 14.14
C TRP A 36 -1.28 -3.15 15.23
N ASN A 37 -1.70 -1.92 14.92
CA ASN A 37 -1.70 -0.80 15.88
C ASN A 37 -2.64 -1.03 17.07
N GLN A 38 -3.67 -1.86 16.93
CA GLN A 38 -4.51 -2.25 18.07
C GLN A 38 -3.79 -3.26 18.96
N LEU A 39 -3.18 -4.28 18.36
CA LEU A 39 -2.41 -5.30 19.08
C LEU A 39 -1.21 -4.70 19.83
N ASP A 40 -0.43 -3.84 19.17
CA ASP A 40 0.72 -3.15 19.78
C ASP A 40 0.31 -2.32 21.02
N ARG A 41 -0.85 -1.65 20.96
CA ARG A 41 -1.39 -0.91 22.11
C ARG A 41 -1.86 -1.83 23.25
N MET A 42 -2.47 -2.97 22.92
CA MET A 42 -2.89 -3.95 23.92
C MET A 42 -1.70 -4.59 24.62
N GLU A 43 -0.67 -4.97 23.85
CA GLU A 43 0.55 -5.55 24.38
C GLU A 43 1.29 -4.59 25.31
N LYS A 44 1.46 -3.32 24.91
CA LYS A 44 2.05 -2.28 25.77
C LYS A 44 1.30 -2.13 27.09
N ARG A 45 -0.04 -2.08 27.05
CA ARG A 45 -0.87 -2.01 28.27
C ARG A 45 -0.64 -3.22 29.18
N LEU A 46 -0.63 -4.43 28.63
CA LEU A 46 -0.39 -5.64 29.41
C LEU A 46 0.99 -5.63 30.07
N LEU A 47 2.02 -5.20 29.35
CA LEU A 47 3.37 -5.09 29.89
C LEU A 47 3.47 -4.02 31.00
N GLU A 48 2.78 -2.88 30.84
CA GLU A 48 2.66 -1.86 31.89
C GLU A 48 1.96 -2.40 33.15
N GLU A 49 0.86 -3.15 32.98
CA GLU A 49 0.16 -3.82 34.08
C GLU A 49 1.07 -4.84 34.79
N VAL A 50 1.78 -5.68 34.03
CA VAL A 50 2.74 -6.65 34.58
C VAL A 50 3.85 -5.92 35.36
N ALA A 51 4.40 -4.83 34.82
CA ALA A 51 5.42 -4.04 35.50
C ALA A 51 4.89 -3.42 36.81
N TYR A 52 3.65 -2.92 36.79
CA TYR A 52 2.99 -2.37 37.97
C TYR A 52 2.76 -3.45 39.06
N PHE A 53 2.25 -4.62 38.71
CA PHE A 53 2.02 -5.69 39.68
C PHE A 53 3.30 -6.38 40.17
N SER A 54 4.39 -6.30 39.39
CA SER A 54 5.67 -6.96 39.69
C SER A 54 6.69 -6.06 40.40
N GLN A 55 6.28 -4.89 40.90
CA GLN A 55 7.18 -3.88 41.48
C GLN A 55 8.17 -4.48 42.50
N GLY A 56 9.46 -4.14 42.35
CA GLY A 56 10.55 -4.59 43.22
C GLY A 56 11.09 -5.99 42.91
N THR A 57 10.59 -6.67 41.88
CA THR A 57 11.01 -8.04 41.52
C THR A 57 11.86 -8.10 40.24
N VAL A 58 12.43 -9.27 39.95
CA VAL A 58 13.10 -9.55 38.67
C VAL A 58 12.11 -9.48 37.49
N ALA A 59 10.83 -9.80 37.72
CA ALA A 59 9.81 -9.77 36.67
C ALA A 59 9.52 -8.34 36.17
N GLN A 60 9.56 -7.32 37.05
CA GLN A 60 9.43 -5.92 36.63
C GLN A 60 10.57 -5.51 35.68
N ARG A 61 11.81 -5.85 36.02
CA ARG A 61 12.97 -5.53 35.16
C ARG A 61 12.86 -6.18 33.79
N LYS A 62 12.41 -7.44 33.73
CA LYS A 62 12.14 -8.13 32.47
C LYS A 62 11.02 -7.46 31.67
N ALA A 63 9.91 -7.08 32.33
CA ALA A 63 8.80 -6.40 31.66
C ALA A 63 9.22 -5.05 31.06
N ILE A 64 10.05 -4.27 31.76
CA ILE A 64 10.59 -3.01 31.25
C ILE A 64 11.52 -3.24 30.04
N GLN A 65 12.40 -4.25 30.11
CA GLN A 65 13.28 -4.60 28.99
C GLN A 65 12.49 -5.04 27.75
N GLU A 66 11.42 -5.80 27.93
CA GLU A 66 10.53 -6.17 26.82
C GLU A 66 9.79 -4.95 26.25
N LEU A 67 9.33 -4.01 27.08
CA LEU A 67 8.73 -2.76 26.60
C LEU A 67 9.69 -1.98 25.71
N ASP A 68 10.96 -1.84 26.11
CA ASP A 68 11.97 -1.14 25.32
C ASP A 68 12.23 -1.85 23.98
N ARG A 69 12.38 -3.18 23.99
CA ARG A 69 12.54 -3.98 22.76
C ARG A 69 11.35 -3.83 21.82
N HIS A 70 10.13 -3.93 22.35
CA HIS A 70 8.90 -3.77 21.57
C HIS A 70 8.81 -2.37 20.96
N LEU A 71 9.27 -1.34 21.66
CA LEU A 71 9.23 0.03 21.16
C LEU A 71 10.15 0.22 19.95
N ASP A 72 11.34 -0.39 19.97
CA ASP A 72 12.28 -0.37 18.84
C ASP A 72 11.77 -1.20 17.65
N GLU A 73 11.22 -2.40 17.90
CA GLU A 73 10.61 -3.25 16.87
C GLU A 73 9.40 -2.60 16.21
N SER A 74 8.55 -1.97 17.02
CA SER A 74 7.36 -1.23 16.55
C SER A 74 7.75 -0.07 15.64
N ARG A 75 8.79 0.69 16.00
CA ARG A 75 9.34 1.77 15.15
C ARG A 75 9.88 1.25 13.82
N SER A 76 10.69 0.19 13.85
CA SER A 76 11.23 -0.40 12.62
C SER A 76 10.11 -0.92 11.72
N THR A 77 9.11 -1.59 12.29
CA THR A 77 7.98 -2.15 11.55
C THR A 77 7.14 -1.04 10.91
N TYR A 78 6.91 0.05 11.64
CA TYR A 78 6.18 1.22 11.14
C TYR A 78 6.87 1.85 9.92
N GLN A 79 8.20 1.97 9.92
CA GLN A 79 8.95 2.47 8.76
C GLN A 79 8.77 1.59 7.52
N VAL A 80 8.70 0.26 7.69
CA VAL A 80 8.40 -0.66 6.58
C VAL A 80 7.00 -0.42 6.02
N PHE A 81 6.01 -0.19 6.89
CA PHE A 81 4.65 0.10 6.47
C PHE A 81 4.54 1.43 5.70
N GLU A 82 5.20 2.49 6.17
CA GLU A 82 5.24 3.77 5.45
C GLU A 82 5.85 3.60 4.05
N HIS A 83 6.98 2.88 3.96
CA HIS A 83 7.63 2.61 2.68
C HIS A 83 6.73 1.81 1.71
N LEU A 84 5.99 0.83 2.23
CA LEU A 84 5.04 0.05 1.43
C LEU A 84 3.86 0.91 0.96
N GLU A 85 3.32 1.78 1.82
CA GLU A 85 2.25 2.70 1.43
C GLU A 85 2.70 3.65 0.32
N ASP A 86 3.89 4.25 0.45
CA ASP A 86 4.50 5.09 -0.59
C ASP A 86 4.67 4.32 -1.90
N THR A 87 5.10 3.06 -1.84
CA THR A 87 5.27 2.20 -3.01
C THR A 87 3.93 1.99 -3.73
N TYR A 88 2.85 1.71 -3.00
CA TYR A 88 1.52 1.56 -3.58
C TYR A 88 1.02 2.88 -4.22
N GLN A 89 1.20 4.01 -3.54
CA GLN A 89 0.83 5.32 -4.07
C GLN A 89 1.59 5.66 -5.36
N GLN A 90 2.90 5.40 -5.38
CA GLN A 90 3.71 5.60 -6.58
C GLN A 90 3.30 4.67 -7.73
N SER A 91 2.95 3.40 -7.43
CA SER A 91 2.44 2.45 -8.42
C SER A 91 1.14 2.95 -9.04
N GLU A 92 0.18 3.36 -8.21
CA GLU A 92 -1.10 3.92 -8.68
C GLU A 92 -0.87 5.13 -9.59
N LYS A 93 0.01 6.06 -9.20
CA LYS A 93 0.35 7.23 -10.03
C LYS A 93 0.94 6.83 -11.38
N LYS A 94 1.84 5.84 -11.41
CA LYS A 94 2.45 5.34 -12.65
C LYS A 94 1.42 4.68 -13.56
N LEU A 95 0.51 3.89 -13.01
CA LEU A 95 -0.54 3.21 -13.77
C LEU A 95 -1.51 4.22 -14.38
N ARG A 96 -1.95 5.23 -13.61
CA ARG A 96 -2.81 6.30 -14.11
C ARG A 96 -2.18 7.05 -15.29
N LYS A 97 -0.91 7.45 -15.16
CA LYS A 97 -0.18 8.10 -16.27
C LYS A 97 -0.09 7.23 -17.54
N LYS A 98 0.10 5.92 -17.38
CA LYS A 98 0.11 5.00 -18.52
C LYS A 98 -1.26 4.90 -19.18
N MET A 99 -2.33 4.86 -18.38
CA MET A 99 -3.71 4.85 -18.88
C MET A 99 -4.02 6.14 -19.65
N GLU A 100 -3.70 7.31 -19.09
CA GLU A 100 -3.85 8.61 -19.77
C GLU A 100 -3.10 8.65 -21.11
N SER A 101 -1.88 8.10 -21.16
CA SER A 101 -1.10 8.02 -22.40
C SER A 101 -1.77 7.11 -23.45
N ILE A 102 -2.34 5.98 -23.03
CA ILE A 102 -3.04 5.06 -23.95
C ILE A 102 -4.34 5.70 -24.45
N GLU A 103 -5.07 6.43 -23.60
CA GLU A 103 -6.27 7.17 -23.99
C GLU A 103 -5.96 8.24 -25.05
N ALA A 104 -4.86 8.98 -24.87
CA ALA A 104 -4.40 9.97 -25.84
C ALA A 104 -4.02 9.32 -27.19
N GLU A 105 -3.34 8.17 -27.17
CA GLU A 105 -2.99 7.44 -28.39
C GLU A 105 -4.22 6.90 -29.12
N ILE A 106 -5.19 6.36 -28.38
CA ILE A 106 -6.49 5.93 -28.90
C ILE A 106 -7.25 7.11 -29.53
N HIS A 107 -7.21 8.29 -28.92
CA HIS A 107 -7.84 9.49 -29.43
C HIS A 107 -7.21 9.91 -30.77
N ASN A 108 -5.88 10.02 -30.81
CA ASN A 108 -5.15 10.41 -32.03
C ASN A 108 -5.44 9.44 -33.19
N LEU A 109 -5.44 8.13 -32.94
CA LEU A 109 -5.77 7.13 -33.98
C LEU A 109 -7.17 7.33 -34.56
N ARG A 110 -8.15 7.73 -33.74
CA ARG A 110 -9.51 8.01 -34.22
C ARG A 110 -9.58 9.27 -35.07
N GLU A 111 -8.83 10.32 -34.69
CA GLU A 111 -8.75 11.55 -35.48
C GLU A 111 -8.07 11.30 -36.83
N GLU A 112 -6.96 10.56 -36.84
CA GLU A 112 -6.27 10.16 -38.08
C GLU A 112 -7.17 9.32 -38.99
N GLU A 113 -7.94 8.39 -38.43
CA GLU A 113 -8.89 7.58 -39.20
C GLU A 113 -10.05 8.42 -39.77
N GLN A 114 -10.51 9.44 -39.04
CA GLN A 114 -11.55 10.36 -39.50
C GLN A 114 -11.04 11.24 -40.64
N HIS A 115 -9.83 11.81 -40.50
CA HIS A 115 -9.20 12.63 -41.54
C HIS A 115 -8.78 11.83 -42.78
N ALA A 116 -8.51 10.53 -42.65
CA ALA A 116 -8.22 9.66 -43.78
C ALA A 116 -9.45 9.25 -44.60
N LYS A 117 -10.67 9.51 -44.10
CA LYS A 117 -11.94 9.19 -44.76
C LYS A 117 -12.59 10.40 -45.46
N ASP A 118 -12.09 11.61 -45.20
CA ASP A 118 -12.49 12.87 -45.85
C ASP A 118 -11.61 13.19 -47.07
#